data_AF-A0A9E7L3N9-F1
#
_entry.id   AF-A0A9E7L3N9-F1
#
_cell.length_a   1.000
_cell.length_b   1.000
_cell.length_c   1.000
_cell.angle_alpha   90.00
_cell.angle_beta   90.00
_cell.angle_gamma   90.00
#
_symmetry.space_group_name_H-M   'P 1'
#
loop_
_entity.id
_entity.type
_entity.pdbx_description
1 polymer ?
#
loop_
_entity_poly.entity_id
_entity_poly.type
_entity_poly.pdbx_seq_one_letter_code
_entity_poly.pdbx_strand_id
1 'polypeptide(L)'
;MEKGWVMAVVAAAAAAVLVLGGVDARRGHEDVKVVHFDGKDCTVRLVSSPDPACNVMTDFGGGKCGVRPHHPSVVRRGMLKYTAGPFYFTSPSCDEPETSPHEEDDD
;
A
#
# COMPACT_ATOMS: atom_id res chain seq x y z
N MET A 1 16.61 -39.35 -26.32
CA MET A 1 15.26 -39.40 -25.67
C MET A 1 15.21 -38.48 -24.44
N GLU A 2 16.03 -37.44 -24.37
CA GLU A 2 16.23 -36.66 -23.14
C GLU A 2 15.34 -35.42 -23.00
N LYS A 3 14.71 -34.94 -24.08
CA LYS A 3 13.95 -33.67 -24.08
C LYS A 3 12.59 -33.76 -23.36
N GLY A 4 12.03 -34.97 -23.24
CA GLY A 4 10.71 -35.18 -22.62
C GLY A 4 10.72 -35.02 -21.11
N TRP A 5 11.78 -35.49 -20.44
CA TRP A 5 11.98 -35.29 -19.01
C TRP A 5 12.11 -33.81 -18.68
N VAL A 6 12.93 -33.08 -19.44
CA VAL A 6 13.23 -31.67 -19.11
C VAL A 6 11.95 -30.84 -19.09
N MET A 7 11.06 -31.09 -20.05
CA MET A 7 9.74 -30.46 -20.08
C MET A 7 8.87 -30.86 -18.88
N ALA A 8 8.93 -32.13 -18.44
CA ALA A 8 8.18 -32.59 -17.28
C ALA A 8 8.66 -31.96 -15.96
N VAL A 9 9.97 -31.77 -15.79
CA VAL A 9 10.55 -31.13 -14.58
C VAL A 9 10.22 -29.64 -14.54
N VAL A 10 10.27 -28.94 -15.67
CA VAL A 10 9.88 -27.53 -15.75
C VAL A 10 8.39 -27.35 -15.45
N ALA A 11 7.52 -28.23 -15.96
CA ALA A 11 6.10 -28.20 -15.67
C ALA A 11 5.79 -28.47 -14.18
N ALA A 12 6.50 -29.42 -13.56
CA ALA A 12 6.34 -29.73 -12.14
C ALA A 12 6.79 -28.57 -11.23
N ALA A 13 7.89 -27.90 -11.58
CA ALA A 13 8.38 -26.75 -10.82
C ALA A 13 7.41 -25.55 -10.89
N ALA A 14 6.86 -25.25 -12.07
CA ALA A 14 5.86 -24.18 -12.22
C ALA A 14 4.57 -24.47 -11.43
N ALA A 15 4.13 -25.74 -11.40
CA ALA A 15 2.97 -26.14 -10.60
C ALA A 15 3.25 -26.07 -9.09
N ALA A 16 4.47 -26.40 -8.63
CA ALA A 16 4.84 -26.29 -7.22
C ALA A 16 4.88 -24.84 -6.73
N VAL A 17 5.33 -23.91 -7.58
CA VAL A 17 5.29 -22.45 -7.30
C VAL A 17 3.85 -21.96 -7.11
N LEU A 18 2.87 -22.53 -7.80
CA LEU A 18 1.46 -22.18 -7.62
C LEU A 18 0.83 -22.76 -6.34
N VAL A 19 1.38 -23.85 -5.78
CA VAL A 19 0.76 -24.61 -4.68
C VAL A 19 1.33 -24.27 -3.29
N LEU A 20 2.58 -23.78 -3.20
CA LEU A 20 3.26 -23.60 -1.90
C LEU A 20 3.22 -22.20 -1.29
N GLY A 21 2.61 -21.23 -1.96
CA GLY A 21 2.54 -19.89 -1.40
C GLY A 21 2.11 -18.93 -2.48
N GLY A 22 0.80 -18.70 -2.54
CA GLY A 22 0.24 -17.67 -3.38
C GLY A 22 1.06 -16.39 -3.24
N VAL A 23 1.46 -15.84 -4.39
CA VAL A 23 1.62 -14.40 -4.46
C VAL A 23 0.21 -13.89 -4.19
N ASP A 24 -0.08 -13.60 -2.92
CA ASP A 24 -1.21 -12.76 -2.57
C ASP A 24 -0.89 -11.43 -3.22
N ALA A 25 -1.38 -11.24 -4.45
CA ALA A 25 -1.52 -9.93 -5.02
C ALA A 25 -2.48 -9.19 -4.09
N ARG A 26 -1.92 -8.58 -3.03
CA ARG A 26 -2.60 -7.63 -2.17
C ARG A 26 -2.96 -6.48 -3.09
N ARG A 27 -4.10 -6.64 -3.74
CA ARG A 27 -4.79 -5.58 -4.47
C ARG A 27 -5.09 -4.57 -3.38
N GLY A 28 -4.21 -3.57 -3.26
CA GLY A 28 -4.40 -2.45 -2.36
C GLY A 28 -5.78 -1.90 -2.66
N HIS A 29 -6.71 -2.13 -1.73
CA HIS A 29 -8.03 -1.59 -1.84
C HIS A 29 -7.89 -0.10 -1.53
N GLU A 30 -7.76 0.73 -2.56
CA GLU A 30 -8.07 2.13 -2.45
C GLU A 30 -9.57 2.23 -2.14
N ASP A 31 -9.92 2.09 -0.85
CA ASP A 31 -11.26 2.34 -0.32
C ASP A 31 -11.48 3.86 -0.33
N VAL A 32 -11.46 4.46 -1.51
CA VAL A 32 -11.89 5.84 -1.72
C VAL A 32 -13.40 5.81 -1.57
N LYS A 33 -13.86 5.89 -0.33
CA LYS A 33 -15.26 6.04 0.01
C LYS A 33 -15.73 7.38 -0.58
N VAL A 34 -16.47 7.31 -1.67
CA VAL A 34 -17.10 8.49 -2.27
C VAL A 34 -18.27 8.89 -1.39
N VAL A 35 -18.06 9.92 -0.56
CA VAL A 35 -19.10 10.49 0.29
C VAL A 35 -19.73 11.68 -0.46
N HIS A 36 -21.04 11.63 -0.71
CA HIS A 36 -21.81 12.80 -1.13
C HIS A 36 -22.16 13.62 0.11
N PHE A 37 -21.59 14.82 0.25
CA PHE A 37 -21.85 15.74 1.36
C PHE A 37 -21.70 17.21 0.91
N ASP A 38 -22.39 18.14 1.57
CA ASP A 38 -22.19 19.58 1.38
C ASP A 38 -20.82 19.96 2.00
N GLY A 39 -19.78 19.96 1.16
CA GLY A 39 -18.37 19.90 1.57
C GLY A 39 -17.78 21.08 2.35
N LYS A 40 -18.60 21.94 2.95
CA LYS A 40 -18.14 23.15 3.66
C LYS A 40 -17.53 22.84 5.03
N ASP A 41 -17.93 21.73 5.66
CA ASP A 41 -17.53 21.38 7.03
C ASP A 41 -17.14 19.90 7.22
N CYS A 42 -16.43 19.32 6.25
CA CYS A 42 -15.89 17.96 6.36
C CYS A 42 -14.41 17.95 6.78
N THR A 43 -14.06 17.01 7.66
CA THR A 43 -12.68 16.69 8.04
C THR A 43 -12.42 15.21 7.80
N VAL A 44 -11.33 14.89 7.08
CA VAL A 44 -10.90 13.52 6.78
C VAL A 44 -9.69 13.19 7.65
N ARG A 45 -9.70 12.03 8.35
CA ARG A 45 -8.59 11.56 9.18
C ARG A 45 -8.45 10.04 9.14
N LEU A 46 -7.29 9.55 9.54
CA LEU A 46 -7.06 8.14 9.86
C LEU A 46 -7.88 7.71 11.07
N VAL A 47 -8.37 6.47 11.07
CA VAL A 47 -9.16 5.90 12.16
C VAL A 47 -8.60 4.56 12.60
N SER A 48 -8.38 3.66 11.66
CA SER A 48 -7.84 2.32 11.93
C SER A 48 -7.18 1.75 10.69
N SER A 49 -6.11 0.97 10.88
CA SER A 49 -5.52 0.15 9.83
C SER A 49 -6.11 -1.27 9.86
N PRO A 50 -6.41 -1.87 8.71
CA PRO A 50 -6.75 -3.30 8.63
C PRO A 50 -5.54 -4.20 8.86
N ASP A 51 -4.32 -3.67 8.78
CA ASP A 51 -3.08 -4.42 8.98
C ASP A 51 -2.57 -4.24 10.43
N PRO A 52 -2.50 -5.32 11.23
CA PRO A 52 -1.99 -5.24 12.60
C PRO A 52 -0.50 -4.91 12.71
N ALA A 53 0.30 -5.18 11.67
CA ALA A 53 1.72 -4.83 11.63
C ALA A 53 1.95 -3.37 11.21
N CYS A 54 0.97 -2.74 10.54
CA CYS A 54 1.03 -1.36 10.07
C CYS A 54 -0.13 -0.55 10.67
N ASN A 55 -0.13 -0.36 11.98
CA ASN A 55 -1.22 0.27 12.73
C ASN A 55 -0.81 1.53 13.52
N VAL A 56 0.43 1.99 13.39
CA VAL A 56 0.89 3.19 14.08
C VAL A 56 0.42 4.41 13.31
N MET A 57 -0.49 5.17 13.91
CA MET A 57 -1.14 6.30 13.27
C MET A 57 -0.20 7.49 13.18
N THR A 58 0.06 7.97 11.97
CA THR A 58 0.96 9.11 11.73
C THR A 58 0.20 10.39 11.43
N ASP A 59 0.88 11.52 11.60
CA ASP A 59 0.36 12.82 11.16
C ASP A 59 0.91 13.26 9.80
N PHE A 60 1.51 12.34 9.04
CA PHE A 60 1.93 12.64 7.67
C PHE A 60 0.70 13.01 6.83
N GLY A 61 0.77 14.15 6.13
CA GLY A 61 -0.36 14.69 5.38
C GLY A 61 -1.55 15.11 6.25
N GLY A 62 -1.38 15.25 7.57
CA GLY A 62 -2.47 15.55 8.51
C GLY A 62 -3.35 14.34 8.82
N GLY A 63 -2.85 13.12 8.68
CA GLY A 63 -3.63 11.90 8.90
C GLY A 63 -4.20 11.76 10.32
N LYS A 64 -3.44 12.17 11.35
CA LYS A 64 -3.88 12.06 12.75
C LYS A 64 -4.74 13.24 13.17
N CYS A 65 -4.33 14.46 12.83
CA CYS A 65 -5.07 15.68 13.15
C CYS A 65 -6.35 15.82 12.29
N GLY A 66 -6.32 15.28 11.09
CA GLY A 66 -7.35 15.41 10.07
C GLY A 66 -7.17 16.63 9.19
N VAL A 67 -7.60 16.53 7.94
CA VAL A 67 -7.54 17.62 6.94
C VAL A 67 -8.92 18.02 6.48
N ARG A 68 -9.08 19.32 6.25
CA ARG A 68 -10.29 19.89 5.66
C ARG A 68 -10.05 20.17 4.18
N PRO A 69 -10.80 19.54 3.26
CA PRO A 69 -10.71 19.88 1.85
C PRO A 69 -11.23 21.31 1.62
N HIS A 70 -10.35 22.23 1.23
CA HIS A 70 -10.72 23.64 1.02
C HIS A 70 -11.42 23.90 -0.31
N HIS A 71 -11.05 23.17 -1.36
CA HIS A 71 -11.60 23.35 -2.70
C HIS A 71 -11.93 21.99 -3.35
N PRO A 72 -13.02 21.91 -4.12
CA PRO A 72 -13.33 20.71 -4.89
C PRO A 72 -12.25 20.46 -5.93
N SER A 73 -11.84 19.21 -6.09
CA SER A 73 -10.91 18.77 -7.15
C SER A 73 -11.60 18.57 -8.48
N VAL A 74 -12.90 18.23 -8.47
CA VAL A 74 -13.73 18.12 -9.66
C VAL A 74 -15.09 18.76 -9.40
N VAL A 75 -15.51 19.64 -10.31
CA VAL A 75 -16.83 20.26 -10.30
C VAL A 75 -17.58 19.80 -11.54
N ARG A 76 -18.67 19.06 -11.37
CA ARG A 76 -19.63 18.69 -12.44
C ARG A 76 -21.05 19.08 -12.02
N ARG A 77 -21.96 19.16 -12.98
CA ARG A 77 -23.39 19.44 -12.71
C ARG A 77 -23.94 18.41 -11.70
N GLY A 78 -24.27 18.87 -10.50
CA GLY A 78 -24.80 18.04 -9.42
C GLY A 78 -23.79 17.18 -8.66
N MET A 79 -22.49 17.30 -8.92
CA MET A 79 -21.45 16.52 -8.24
C MET A 79 -20.20 17.34 -7.96
N LEU A 80 -19.81 17.38 -6.68
CA LEU A 80 -18.53 17.90 -6.24
C LEU A 80 -17.67 16.73 -5.76
N LYS A 81 -16.45 16.62 -6.27
CA LYS A 81 -15.45 15.68 -5.77
C LYS A 81 -14.40 16.47 -5.01
N TYR A 82 -14.02 15.96 -3.85
CA TYR A 82 -12.90 16.44 -3.07
C TYR A 82 -11.85 15.34 -3.03
N THR A 83 -10.59 15.71 -3.25
CA THR A 83 -9.46 14.78 -3.11
C THR A 83 -8.77 15.10 -1.80
N ALA A 84 -8.72 14.13 -0.89
CA ALA A 84 -7.83 14.21 0.26
C ALA A 84 -6.47 13.65 -0.12
N GLY A 85 -5.40 14.19 0.45
CA GLY A 85 -4.04 13.67 0.26
C GLY A 85 -3.89 12.26 0.84
N PRO A 86 -2.81 11.54 0.49
CA PRO A 86 -2.56 10.23 1.05
C PRO A 86 -2.29 10.35 2.56
N PHE A 87 -2.80 9.38 3.32
CA PHE A 87 -2.55 9.25 4.75
C PHE A 87 -1.92 7.90 5.03
N TYR A 88 -1.04 7.85 6.03
CA TYR A 88 -0.21 6.68 6.26
C TYR A 88 -0.32 6.19 7.70
N PHE A 89 -0.51 4.89 7.85
CA PHE A 89 -0.07 4.18 9.04
C PHE A 89 1.37 3.71 8.82
N THR A 90 2.10 3.50 9.90
CA THR A 90 3.43 2.90 9.87
C THR A 90 3.47 1.64 10.72
N SER A 91 4.53 0.86 10.54
CA SER A 91 4.91 -0.18 11.48
C SER A 91 5.53 0.43 12.75
N PRO A 92 5.49 -0.29 13.89
CA PRO A 92 6.12 0.14 15.13
C PRO A 92 7.66 0.08 15.09
N SER A 93 8.22 -0.79 14.26
CA SER A 93 9.66 -0.89 14.00
C SER A 93 9.98 -0.45 12.57
N CYS A 94 11.08 0.26 12.40
CA CYS A 94 11.72 0.48 11.10
C CYS A 94 12.81 -0.60 10.95
N ASP A 95 12.85 -1.30 9.82
CA ASP A 95 14.00 -2.14 9.49
C ASP A 95 15.21 -1.22 9.24
N GLU A 96 16.29 -1.38 10.01
CA GLU A 96 17.54 -0.68 9.72
C GLU A 96 18.16 -1.28 8.45
N PRO A 97 18.65 -0.46 7.51
CA PRO A 97 19.33 -0.98 6.33
C PRO A 97 20.61 -1.68 6.75
N GLU A 98 20.80 -2.92 6.30
CA GLU A 98 22.02 -3.70 6.49
C GLU A 98 23.22 -2.90 5.94
N THR A 99 24.04 -2.31 6.81
CA THR A 99 25.33 -1.74 6.43
C THR A 99 26.31 -2.88 6.23
N SER A 100 26.36 -3.45 5.02
CA SER A 100 27.45 -4.35 4.68
C SER A 100 28.75 -3.54 4.71
N PRO A 101 29.78 -3.93 5.51
CA PRO A 101 31.08 -3.33 5.38
C PRO A 101 31.60 -3.64 3.97
N HIS A 102 31.82 -2.60 3.17
CA HIS A 102 32.69 -2.70 2.02
C HIS A 102 34.09 -2.92 2.58
N GLU A 103 34.62 -4.13 2.46
CA GLU A 103 36.04 -4.40 2.69
C GLU A 103 36.81 -3.57 1.67
N GLU A 104 37.45 -2.49 2.13
CA GLU A 104 38.45 -1.75 1.38
C GLU A 104 39.69 -2.66 1.31
N ASP A 105 39.81 -3.41 0.22
CA ASP A 105 41.04 -4.10 -0.15
C ASP A 105 42.11 -3.04 -0.50
N ASP A 106 42.86 -2.59 0.51
CA ASP A 106 44.13 -1.87 0.34
C ASP A 106 45.27 -2.91 0.11
N ASP A 107 45.74 -3.02 -1.13
CA ASP A 107 47.03 -3.64 -1.53
C ASP A 107 47.88 -2.63 -2.33
#